data_AF-A0A843FWY9-F1
#
_entry.id   AF-A0A843FWY9-F1
#
_cell.length_a   1.000
_cell.length_b   1.000
_cell.length_c   1.000
_cell.angle_alpha   90.00
_cell.angle_beta   90.00
_cell.angle_gamma   90.00
#
_symmetry.space_group_name_H-M   'P 1'
#
loop_
_entity.id
_entity.type
_entity.pdbx_description
1 polymer ?
#
loop_
_entity_poly.entity_id
_entity_poly.type
_entity_poly.pdbx_seq_one_letter_code
_entity_poly.pdbx_strand_id
1 'polypeptide(L)'
;MNKRKCIGHLDPETGEIVPNRKARTKEYPKVKGHFICDMFDNVSKNINLSETLSLCFPDNWKKIMSVAYYLAAEGGELQFCKQWSINNKTPYNQPLTANVINDLLGSISSNGISLFFTLWRLRLQPDETYVSSIDFSETNYSISDYIRTQNIELNSLSNRMKMDIYFATKGNIPLCYQLSNMATGRKFGDYDVSPASFTKLSSFLDEESGEPVDPSLIAYAKSNLIVRTRPENDFVSEIIEKAEPTMTNPENYRTLFGIPLFIETYMHHVNGKKFYV
;
A
#
# COMPACT_ATOMS: atom_id res chain seq x y z
N MET A 1 -23.06 -32.75 -50.26
CA MET A 1 -22.38 -31.65 -50.99
C MET A 1 -21.55 -30.84 -50.00
N ASN A 2 -20.22 -30.87 -50.11
CA ASN A 2 -19.34 -30.08 -49.23
C ASN A 2 -19.21 -28.66 -49.79
N LYS A 3 -19.71 -27.66 -49.06
CA LYS A 3 -19.72 -26.25 -49.48
C LYS A 3 -18.38 -25.63 -49.10
N ARG A 4 -17.48 -25.43 -50.07
CA ARG A 4 -16.20 -24.75 -49.85
C ARG A 4 -16.44 -23.25 -49.64
N LYS A 5 -15.91 -22.67 -48.55
CA LYS A 5 -15.99 -21.24 -48.22
C LYS A 5 -14.63 -20.59 -48.51
N CYS A 6 -14.58 -19.62 -49.42
CA CYS A 6 -13.36 -18.86 -49.72
C CYS A 6 -13.01 -17.95 -48.53
N ILE A 7 -11.82 -18.13 -47.95
CA ILE A 7 -11.33 -17.36 -46.79
C ILE A 7 -10.38 -16.22 -47.17
N GLY A 8 -9.85 -16.21 -48.40
CA GLY A 8 -8.88 -15.23 -48.88
C GLY A 8 -8.15 -15.70 -50.15
N HIS A 9 -7.17 -14.91 -50.59
CA HIS A 9 -6.16 -15.30 -51.59
C HIS A 9 -4.77 -15.32 -50.94
N LEU A 10 -3.84 -16.09 -51.50
CA LEU A 10 -2.46 -16.13 -51.02
C LEU A 10 -1.71 -14.93 -51.60
N ASP A 11 -0.99 -14.18 -50.76
CA ASP A 11 -0.06 -13.14 -51.20
C ASP A 11 1.20 -13.80 -51.80
N PRO A 12 1.58 -13.51 -53.05
CA PRO A 12 2.74 -14.13 -53.70
C PRO A 12 4.09 -13.76 -53.07
N GLU A 13 4.20 -12.61 -52.42
CA GLU A 13 5.48 -12.14 -51.83
C GLU A 13 5.64 -12.57 -50.38
N THR A 14 4.54 -12.55 -49.60
CA THR A 14 4.58 -12.85 -48.16
C THR A 14 4.18 -14.28 -47.83
N GLY A 15 3.49 -14.97 -48.74
CA GLY A 15 2.95 -16.32 -48.51
C GLY A 15 1.77 -16.35 -47.53
N GLU A 16 1.26 -15.20 -47.07
CA GLU A 16 0.16 -15.10 -46.13
C GLU A 16 -1.21 -15.14 -46.84
N ILE A 17 -2.25 -15.58 -46.12
CA ILE A 17 -3.63 -15.58 -46.63
C ILE A 17 -4.25 -14.19 -46.40
N VAL A 18 -4.46 -13.44 -47.47
CA VAL A 18 -5.07 -12.11 -47.46
C VAL A 18 -6.60 -12.21 -47.68
N PRO A 19 -7.43 -11.66 -46.78
CA PRO A 19 -8.88 -11.67 -46.93
C PRO A 19 -9.34 -10.91 -48.19
N ASN A 20 -10.21 -11.53 -49.01
CA ASN A 20 -10.77 -10.91 -50.22
C ASN A 20 -11.70 -9.71 -49.93
N ARG A 21 -12.12 -9.52 -48.68
CA ARG A 21 -12.88 -8.35 -48.24
C ARG A 21 -12.15 -7.73 -47.07
N LYS A 22 -11.83 -6.44 -47.16
CA LYS A 22 -11.38 -5.66 -46.00
C LYS A 22 -12.47 -5.76 -44.93
N ALA A 23 -12.10 -6.25 -43.74
CA ALA A 23 -13.00 -6.21 -42.59
C ALA A 23 -13.37 -4.73 -42.37
N ARG A 24 -14.65 -4.39 -42.54
CA ARG A 24 -15.13 -3.06 -42.14
C ARG A 24 -15.12 -3.03 -40.61
N THR A 25 -14.08 -2.45 -40.04
CA THR A 25 -14.08 -2.04 -38.63
C THR A 25 -15.16 -0.98 -38.49
N LYS A 26 -16.35 -1.39 -38.03
CA LYS A 26 -17.38 -0.43 -37.61
C LYS A 26 -16.86 0.22 -36.32
N GLU A 27 -16.45 1.48 -36.41
CA GLU A 27 -16.17 2.29 -35.23
C GLU A 27 -17.49 2.64 -34.56
N TYR A 28 -17.84 1.89 -33.52
CA TYR A 28 -18.93 2.27 -32.63
C TYR A 28 -18.42 3.35 -31.66
N PRO A 29 -19.27 4.31 -31.26
CA PRO A 29 -18.89 5.28 -30.22
C PRO A 29 -18.52 4.50 -28.95
N LYS A 30 -17.28 4.68 -28.50
CA LYS A 30 -16.79 4.11 -27.24
C LYS A 30 -17.19 5.07 -26.12
N VAL A 31 -18.19 4.68 -25.32
CA VAL A 31 -18.54 5.39 -24.09
C VAL A 31 -17.56 4.95 -23.01
N LYS A 32 -16.83 5.90 -22.44
CA LYS A 32 -15.98 5.68 -21.26
C LYS A 32 -16.64 6.26 -20.02
N GLY A 33 -16.46 5.62 -18.88
CA GLY A 33 -16.72 6.22 -17.57
C GLY A 33 -15.74 7.35 -17.29
N HIS A 34 -16.26 8.42 -16.68
CA HIS A 34 -15.52 9.65 -16.39
C HIS A 34 -15.45 9.95 -14.89
N PHE A 35 -16.56 9.76 -14.19
CA PHE A 35 -16.76 10.26 -12.83
C PHE A 35 -15.62 9.95 -11.84
N ILE A 36 -15.19 8.67 -11.76
CA ILE A 36 -14.14 8.26 -10.81
C ILE A 36 -12.78 8.86 -11.19
N CYS A 37 -12.41 8.82 -12.47
CA CYS A 37 -11.14 9.38 -12.94
C CYS A 37 -11.09 10.90 -12.79
N ASP A 38 -12.19 11.60 -13.08
CA ASP A 38 -12.28 13.06 -12.91
C ASP A 38 -12.20 13.45 -11.43
N MET A 39 -12.81 12.68 -10.53
CA MET A 39 -12.68 12.87 -9.07
C MET A 39 -11.22 12.70 -8.64
N PHE A 40 -10.57 11.61 -9.04
CA PHE A 40 -9.16 11.39 -8.71
C PHE A 40 -8.25 12.45 -9.32
N ASP A 41 -8.52 12.92 -10.55
CA ASP A 41 -7.76 14.00 -11.20
C ASP A 41 -7.83 15.28 -10.36
N ASN A 42 -9.02 15.62 -9.85
CA ASN A 42 -9.20 16.79 -8.99
C ASN A 42 -8.41 16.65 -7.68
N VAL A 43 -8.52 15.50 -7.00
CA VAL A 43 -7.75 15.26 -5.77
C VAL A 43 -6.26 15.31 -6.04
N SER A 44 -5.80 14.68 -7.11
CA SER A 44 -4.39 14.58 -7.49
C SER A 44 -3.79 15.94 -7.84
N LYS A 45 -4.57 16.82 -8.48
CA LYS A 45 -4.17 18.21 -8.72
C LYS A 45 -4.13 19.00 -7.42
N ASN A 46 -5.14 18.87 -6.56
CA ASN A 46 -5.23 19.63 -5.30
C ASN A 46 -4.05 19.34 -4.36
N ILE A 47 -3.59 18.08 -4.31
CA ILE A 47 -2.43 17.69 -3.50
C ILE A 47 -1.10 17.79 -4.28
N ASN A 48 -1.13 18.32 -5.52
CA ASN A 48 0.01 18.41 -6.43
C ASN A 48 0.70 17.08 -6.77
N LEU A 49 0.01 15.94 -6.62
CA LEU A 49 0.55 14.61 -6.90
C LEU A 49 0.95 14.45 -8.37
N SER A 50 0.10 14.91 -9.30
CA SER A 50 0.34 14.77 -10.74
C SER A 50 1.58 15.52 -11.19
N GLU A 51 1.81 16.72 -10.65
CA GLU A 51 2.98 17.54 -10.94
C GLU A 51 4.24 16.89 -10.34
N THR A 52 4.19 16.43 -9.08
CA THR A 52 5.33 15.73 -8.44
C THR A 52 5.74 14.52 -9.28
N LEU A 53 4.77 13.69 -9.69
CA LEU A 53 5.05 12.51 -10.51
C LEU A 53 5.60 12.89 -11.89
N SER A 54 5.13 13.98 -12.49
CA SER A 54 5.61 14.42 -13.81
C SER A 54 7.08 14.85 -13.79
N LEU A 55 7.57 15.38 -12.67
CA LEU A 55 8.98 15.73 -12.49
C LEU A 55 9.85 14.47 -12.32
N CYS A 56 9.33 13.43 -11.65
CA CYS A 56 10.10 12.23 -11.34
C CYS A 56 10.09 11.17 -12.45
N PHE A 57 8.97 11.08 -13.17
CA PHE A 57 8.73 10.09 -14.22
C PHE A 57 8.10 10.74 -15.45
N PRO A 58 8.80 11.67 -16.13
CA PRO A 58 8.22 12.51 -17.19
C PRO A 58 7.55 11.71 -18.32
N ASP A 59 8.11 10.56 -18.68
CA ASP A 59 7.59 9.72 -19.77
C ASP A 59 6.47 8.77 -19.32
N ASN A 60 6.35 8.49 -18.02
CA ASN A 60 5.52 7.42 -17.49
C ASN A 60 4.51 7.86 -16.42
N TRP A 61 4.53 9.11 -15.95
CA TRP A 61 3.67 9.58 -14.86
C TRP A 61 2.17 9.36 -15.14
N LYS A 62 1.72 9.52 -16.38
CA LYS A 62 0.32 9.24 -16.76
C LYS A 62 -0.03 7.76 -16.62
N LYS A 63 0.90 6.86 -16.95
CA LYS A 63 0.71 5.41 -16.80
C LYS A 63 0.68 5.04 -15.31
N ILE A 64 1.60 5.58 -14.51
CA ILE A 64 1.64 5.41 -13.05
C ILE A 64 0.30 5.84 -12.46
N MET A 65 -0.17 7.04 -12.81
CA MET A 65 -1.45 7.58 -12.35
C MET A 65 -2.64 6.70 -12.76
N SER A 66 -2.69 6.25 -14.02
CA SER A 66 -3.77 5.36 -14.48
C SER A 66 -3.80 4.02 -13.73
N VAL A 67 -2.64 3.44 -13.42
CA VAL A 67 -2.56 2.20 -12.61
C VAL A 67 -2.97 2.48 -11.16
N ALA A 68 -2.52 3.58 -10.57
CA ALA A 68 -2.92 3.98 -9.23
C ALA A 68 -4.44 4.19 -9.13
N TYR A 69 -5.07 4.78 -10.14
CA TYR A 69 -6.52 4.99 -10.15
C TYR A 69 -7.29 3.67 -10.22
N TYR A 70 -6.79 2.70 -11.00
CA TYR A 70 -7.34 1.36 -11.00
C TYR A 70 -7.27 0.73 -9.60
N LEU A 71 -6.08 0.75 -8.98
CA LEU A 71 -5.87 0.16 -7.65
C LEU A 71 -6.72 0.84 -6.57
N ALA A 72 -6.93 2.15 -6.67
CA ALA A 72 -7.79 2.90 -5.75
C ALA A 72 -9.28 2.67 -5.96
N ALA A 73 -9.73 2.43 -7.20
CA ALA A 73 -11.13 2.24 -7.54
C ALA A 73 -11.62 0.79 -7.33
N GLU A 74 -10.86 -0.19 -7.83
CA GLU A 74 -11.26 -1.60 -7.87
C GLU A 74 -10.43 -2.45 -6.89
N GLY A 75 -9.20 -2.03 -6.60
CA GLY A 75 -8.22 -2.87 -5.94
C GLY A 75 -7.82 -4.10 -6.78
N GLY A 76 -7.15 -5.06 -6.14
CA GLY A 76 -6.87 -6.37 -6.74
C GLY A 76 -5.75 -6.40 -7.78
N GLU A 77 -5.75 -7.46 -8.58
CA GLU A 77 -4.62 -7.82 -9.45
C GLU A 77 -4.51 -6.95 -10.71
N LEU A 78 -3.28 -6.60 -11.11
CA LEU A 78 -3.02 -5.74 -12.26
C LEU A 78 -3.46 -6.32 -13.60
N GLN A 79 -3.76 -7.63 -13.69
CA GLN A 79 -4.27 -8.24 -14.92
C GLN A 79 -5.61 -7.65 -15.39
N PHE A 80 -6.43 -7.12 -14.47
CA PHE A 80 -7.71 -6.50 -14.81
C PHE A 80 -7.60 -5.01 -15.19
N CYS A 81 -6.42 -4.37 -15.04
CA CYS A 81 -6.17 -2.98 -15.45
C CYS A 81 -6.54 -2.73 -16.92
N LYS A 82 -6.30 -3.71 -17.81
CA LYS A 82 -6.62 -3.58 -19.23
C LYS A 82 -8.11 -3.33 -19.44
N GLN A 83 -8.95 -4.16 -18.83
CA GLN A 83 -10.40 -4.06 -18.99
C GLN A 83 -10.93 -2.76 -18.39
N TRP A 84 -10.42 -2.39 -17.21
CA TRP A 84 -10.81 -1.16 -16.54
C TRP A 84 -10.40 0.11 -17.32
N SER A 85 -9.18 0.16 -17.84
CA SER A 85 -8.66 1.31 -18.60
C SER A 85 -9.31 1.49 -19.99
N ILE A 86 -9.85 0.42 -20.58
CA ILE A 86 -10.68 0.51 -21.80
C ILE A 86 -11.98 1.23 -21.49
N ASN A 87 -12.58 0.93 -20.33
CA ASN A 87 -13.88 1.41 -19.93
C ASN A 87 -13.84 2.77 -19.23
N ASN A 88 -12.68 3.26 -18.81
CA ASN A 88 -12.54 4.53 -18.07
C ASN A 88 -11.60 5.51 -18.77
N LYS A 89 -11.87 6.82 -18.64
CA LYS A 89 -10.99 7.88 -19.15
C LYS A 89 -9.86 8.15 -18.17
N THR A 90 -8.86 7.29 -18.18
CA THR A 90 -7.68 7.40 -17.32
C THR A 90 -6.69 8.45 -17.86
N PRO A 91 -5.73 8.95 -17.06
CA PRO A 91 -4.71 9.91 -17.51
C PRO A 91 -3.88 9.45 -18.72
N TYR A 92 -3.51 8.17 -18.79
CA TYR A 92 -2.85 7.57 -19.95
C TYR A 92 -3.78 7.42 -21.17
N ASN A 93 -5.09 7.29 -20.93
CA ASN A 93 -6.18 7.19 -21.92
C ASN A 93 -6.01 6.11 -23.02
N GLN A 94 -5.11 5.17 -22.83
CA GLN A 94 -4.93 3.98 -23.67
C GLN A 94 -5.09 2.71 -22.81
N PRO A 95 -5.34 1.54 -23.43
CA PRO A 95 -5.41 0.28 -22.69
C PRO A 95 -4.08 -0.04 -21.99
N LEU A 96 -4.15 -0.25 -20.67
CA LEU A 96 -3.04 -0.74 -19.85
C LEU A 96 -2.92 -2.26 -20.01
N THR A 97 -2.29 -2.71 -21.09
CA THR A 97 -2.05 -4.16 -21.32
C THR A 97 -0.97 -4.69 -20.36
N ALA A 98 -0.90 -6.02 -20.21
CA ALA A 98 0.13 -6.65 -19.39
C ALA A 98 1.55 -6.23 -19.80
N ASN A 99 1.82 -6.11 -21.11
CA ASN A 99 3.12 -5.64 -21.61
C ASN A 99 3.39 -4.19 -21.19
N VAL A 100 2.39 -3.29 -21.35
CA VAL A 100 2.52 -1.89 -20.93
C VAL A 100 2.78 -1.79 -19.42
N ILE A 101 2.12 -2.63 -18.62
CA ILE A 101 2.32 -2.68 -17.17
C ILE A 101 3.71 -3.24 -16.83
N ASN A 102 4.16 -4.30 -17.47
CA ASN A 102 5.49 -4.87 -17.26
C ASN A 102 6.60 -3.87 -17.63
N ASP A 103 6.48 -3.22 -18.78
CA ASP A 103 7.40 -2.16 -19.21
C ASP A 103 7.38 -0.98 -18.23
N LEU A 104 6.19 -0.60 -17.74
CA LEU A 104 6.04 0.43 -16.73
C LEU A 104 6.76 0.05 -15.43
N LEU A 105 6.52 -1.15 -14.89
CA LEU A 105 7.14 -1.62 -13.65
C LEU A 105 8.67 -1.66 -13.79
N GLY A 106 9.20 -2.11 -14.95
CA GLY A 106 10.63 -2.08 -15.25
C GLY A 106 11.21 -0.67 -15.36
N SER A 107 10.39 0.34 -15.68
CA SER A 107 10.81 1.74 -15.80
C SER A 107 10.85 2.50 -14.47
N ILE A 108 10.23 1.97 -13.41
CA ILE A 108 10.21 2.61 -12.09
C ILE A 108 11.56 2.37 -11.40
N SER A 109 12.45 3.36 -11.51
CA SER A 109 13.80 3.29 -10.93
C SER A 109 13.87 3.76 -9.48
N SER A 110 14.85 3.25 -8.73
CA SER A 110 15.15 3.71 -7.36
C SER A 110 15.39 5.22 -7.28
N ASN A 111 16.05 5.81 -8.29
CA ASN A 111 16.28 7.25 -8.36
C ASN A 111 14.98 8.04 -8.52
N GLY A 112 14.07 7.56 -9.39
CA GLY A 112 12.76 8.18 -9.57
C GLY A 112 11.91 8.10 -8.30
N ILE A 113 11.95 6.96 -7.60
CA ILE A 113 11.28 6.78 -6.29
C ILE A 113 11.86 7.74 -5.25
N SER A 114 13.19 7.82 -5.13
CA SER A 114 13.87 8.71 -4.19
C SER A 114 13.54 10.18 -4.44
N LEU A 115 13.59 10.60 -5.70
CA LEU A 115 13.23 11.96 -6.10
C LEU A 115 11.77 12.26 -5.80
N PHE A 116 10.86 11.32 -6.09
CA PHE A 116 9.44 11.46 -5.78
C PHE A 116 9.21 11.70 -4.29
N PHE A 117 9.75 10.84 -3.42
CA PHE A 117 9.57 11.01 -1.99
C PHE A 117 10.24 12.29 -1.45
N THR A 118 11.38 12.69 -2.02
CA THR A 118 12.03 13.95 -1.65
C THR A 118 11.14 15.15 -1.98
N LEU A 119 10.66 15.25 -3.22
CA LEU A 119 9.77 16.34 -3.64
C LEU A 119 8.43 16.30 -2.91
N TRP A 120 7.89 15.11 -2.68
CA TRP A 120 6.62 14.90 -1.98
C TRP A 120 6.69 15.40 -0.54
N ARG A 121 7.75 15.06 0.20
CA ARG A 121 7.97 15.56 1.56
C ARG A 121 8.19 17.06 1.61
N LEU A 122 8.96 17.63 0.67
CA LEU A 122 9.19 19.09 0.59
C LEU A 122 7.90 19.87 0.35
N ARG A 123 6.92 19.28 -0.34
CA ARG A 123 5.59 19.86 -0.57
C ARG A 123 4.70 19.77 0.66
N LEU A 124 4.70 18.61 1.32
CA LEU A 124 3.82 18.37 2.46
C LEU A 124 4.29 19.02 3.76
N GLN A 125 5.61 19.17 3.96
CA GLN A 125 6.24 19.74 5.17
C GLN A 125 5.54 19.29 6.47
N PRO A 126 5.53 17.97 6.76
CA PRO A 126 4.81 17.47 7.92
C PRO A 126 5.48 17.90 9.22
N ASP A 127 4.73 18.55 10.11
CA ASP A 127 5.19 18.93 11.45
C ASP A 127 5.43 17.72 12.36
N GLU A 128 4.60 16.69 12.19
CA GLU A 128 4.67 15.44 12.94
C GLU A 128 4.40 14.26 12.00
N THR A 129 5.13 13.19 12.23
CA THR A 129 5.06 11.97 11.41
C THR A 129 4.87 10.76 12.28
N TYR A 130 4.29 9.71 11.70
CA TYR A 130 4.32 8.38 12.30
C TYR A 130 4.70 7.28 11.31
N VAL A 131 5.19 6.15 11.81
CA VAL A 131 5.49 4.98 10.99
C VAL A 131 4.52 3.85 11.31
N SER A 132 4.05 3.13 10.29
CA SER A 132 3.32 1.87 10.41
C SER A 132 4.08 0.81 9.64
N SER A 133 4.21 -0.39 10.20
CA SER A 133 4.91 -1.51 9.58
C SER A 133 3.94 -2.55 9.03
N ILE A 134 4.27 -3.16 7.90
CA ILE A 134 3.55 -4.31 7.32
C ILE A 134 4.56 -5.42 7.03
N ASP A 135 4.27 -6.63 7.48
CA ASP A 135 5.10 -7.80 7.23
C ASP A 135 4.56 -8.61 6.04
N PHE A 136 5.45 -9.01 5.15
CA PHE A 136 5.20 -9.85 3.99
C PHE A 136 5.93 -11.17 4.20
N SER A 137 5.20 -12.24 4.46
CA SER A 137 5.70 -13.61 4.30
C SER A 137 5.32 -14.15 2.93
N GLU A 138 6.14 -15.05 2.35
CA GLU A 138 5.84 -15.77 1.10
C GLU A 138 4.49 -16.53 1.10
N THR A 139 3.82 -16.57 2.24
CA THR A 139 2.54 -17.22 2.46
C THR A 139 1.50 -16.17 2.87
N ASN A 140 0.65 -15.74 1.93
CA ASN A 140 -0.64 -15.14 2.25
C ASN A 140 -1.50 -16.22 2.93
N TYR A 141 -1.32 -16.46 4.22
CA TYR A 141 -2.20 -17.34 4.97
C TYR A 141 -3.47 -16.57 5.31
N SER A 142 -4.60 -17.10 4.86
CA SER A 142 -5.89 -16.82 5.51
C SER A 142 -5.75 -17.15 7.01
N ILE A 143 -6.38 -16.39 7.90
CA ILE A 143 -6.48 -16.71 9.34
C ILE A 143 -6.92 -18.18 9.57
N SER A 144 -7.69 -18.75 8.65
CA SER A 144 -8.09 -20.17 8.69
C SER A 144 -6.93 -21.16 8.56
N ASP A 145 -5.87 -20.80 7.86
CA ASP A 145 -4.73 -21.68 7.58
C ASP A 145 -3.66 -21.58 8.68
N TYR A 146 -3.54 -20.42 9.34
CA TYR A 146 -2.67 -20.21 10.51
C TYR A 146 -3.01 -21.17 11.66
N ILE A 147 -4.31 -21.43 11.90
CA ILE A 147 -4.76 -22.38 12.93
C ILE A 147 -4.36 -23.82 12.59
N ARG A 148 -4.14 -24.14 11.32
CA ARG A 148 -3.83 -25.50 10.85
C ARG A 148 -2.35 -25.86 10.90
N THR A 149 -1.44 -24.88 10.91
CA THR A 149 -0.01 -25.13 10.70
C THR A 149 0.84 -24.60 11.86
N GLN A 150 0.64 -25.14 13.07
CA GLN A 150 1.51 -24.91 14.23
C GLN A 150 2.93 -25.51 14.10
N ASN A 151 3.36 -25.98 12.93
CA ASN A 151 4.65 -26.67 12.77
C ASN A 151 5.38 -26.26 11.48
N ILE A 152 5.92 -25.04 11.42
CA ILE A 152 6.99 -24.74 10.45
C ILE A 152 8.14 -24.03 11.17
N GLU A 153 9.30 -24.65 11.03
CA GLU A 153 10.58 -24.31 11.65
C GLU A 153 11.03 -22.86 11.42
N LEU A 154 11.83 -22.37 12.37
CA LEU A 154 12.52 -21.07 12.43
C LEU A 154 13.41 -20.74 11.20
N ASN A 155 13.56 -21.64 10.23
CA ASN A 155 14.30 -21.41 8.98
C ASN A 155 13.53 -20.59 7.92
N SER A 156 12.27 -20.21 8.17
CA SER A 156 11.43 -19.46 7.21
C SER A 156 11.49 -17.93 7.30
N LEU A 157 12.26 -17.37 8.25
CA LEU A 157 12.40 -15.92 8.47
C LEU A 157 13.25 -15.21 7.40
N SER A 158 14.14 -15.94 6.72
CA SER A 158 15.07 -15.38 5.72
C SER A 158 14.37 -14.78 4.50
N ASN A 159 13.17 -15.27 4.16
CA ASN A 159 12.36 -14.79 3.03
C ASN A 159 11.27 -13.79 3.44
N ARG A 160 11.20 -13.39 4.72
CA ARG A 160 10.20 -12.40 5.17
C ARG A 160 10.70 -10.98 4.92
N MET A 161 9.84 -10.17 4.32
CA MET A 161 10.08 -8.75 4.06
C MET A 161 9.21 -7.92 4.99
N LYS A 162 9.72 -6.77 5.40
CA LYS A 162 9.02 -5.76 6.18
C LYS A 162 8.96 -4.48 5.39
N MET A 163 7.81 -3.82 5.37
CA MET A 163 7.62 -2.48 4.81
C MET A 163 7.24 -1.52 5.90
N ASP A 164 8.11 -0.56 6.18
CA ASP A 164 7.81 0.57 7.04
C ASP A 164 7.26 1.72 6.19
N ILE A 165 6.03 2.15 6.45
CA ILE A 165 5.37 3.26 5.77
C ILE A 165 5.32 4.45 6.72
N TYR A 166 5.90 5.58 6.30
CA TYR A 166 5.90 6.82 7.04
C TYR A 166 4.73 7.68 6.60
N PHE A 167 3.99 8.25 7.54
CA PHE A 167 2.82 9.07 7.33
C PHE A 167 3.00 10.44 7.98
N ALA A 168 2.41 11.46 7.39
CA ALA A 168 2.12 12.70 8.09
C ALA A 168 0.96 12.44 9.07
N THR A 169 1.14 12.78 10.36
CA THR A 169 0.09 12.59 11.37
C THR A 169 -1.15 13.40 11.01
N LYS A 170 -0.96 14.63 10.54
CA LYS A 170 -2.06 15.46 10.03
C LYS A 170 -2.48 14.96 8.66
N GLY A 171 -3.69 14.41 8.58
CA GLY A 171 -4.31 13.96 7.33
C GLY A 171 -3.95 12.53 6.90
N ASN A 172 -3.15 11.80 7.69
CA ASN A 172 -2.76 10.40 7.43
C ASN A 172 -2.21 10.17 6.00
N ILE A 173 -1.40 11.10 5.52
CA ILE A 173 -0.88 11.07 4.15
C ILE A 173 0.44 10.28 4.13
N PRO A 174 0.58 9.21 3.30
CA PRO A 174 1.83 8.48 3.18
C PRO A 174 2.90 9.38 2.56
N LEU A 175 4.05 9.44 3.22
CA LEU A 175 5.21 10.26 2.87
C LEU A 175 6.24 9.47 2.06
N CYS A 176 6.53 8.25 2.51
CA CYS A 176 7.48 7.34 1.89
C CYS A 176 7.39 5.96 2.57
N TYR A 177 8.05 4.97 1.97
CA TYR A 177 8.19 3.65 2.58
C TYR A 177 9.64 3.18 2.52
N GLN A 178 10.00 2.24 3.41
CA GLN A 178 11.27 1.52 3.41
C GLN A 178 10.99 0.02 3.44
N LEU A 179 11.51 -0.72 2.46
CA LEU A 179 11.50 -2.17 2.48
C LEU A 179 12.77 -2.70 3.16
N SER A 180 12.65 -3.76 3.95
CA SER A 180 13.80 -4.44 4.57
C SER A 180 13.56 -5.94 4.70
N ASN A 181 14.63 -6.72 4.67
CA ASN A 181 14.60 -8.13 5.03
C ASN A 181 14.48 -8.24 6.55
N MET A 182 13.50 -9.01 7.03
CA MET A 182 13.16 -9.05 8.45
C MET A 182 14.23 -9.78 9.28
N ALA A 183 14.84 -10.83 8.74
CA ALA A 183 15.89 -11.58 9.43
C ALA A 183 17.21 -10.82 9.55
N THR A 184 17.59 -10.07 8.51
CA THR A 184 18.90 -9.40 8.45
C THR A 184 18.84 -7.91 8.73
N GLY A 185 17.65 -7.30 8.73
CA GLY A 185 17.46 -5.85 8.75
C GLY A 185 17.95 -5.13 7.49
N ARG A 186 18.42 -5.88 6.48
CA ARG A 186 18.97 -5.31 5.25
C ARG A 186 17.88 -4.57 4.48
N LYS A 187 18.09 -3.28 4.27
CA LYS A 187 17.19 -2.43 3.48
C LYS A 187 17.26 -2.77 1.99
N PHE A 188 16.12 -2.74 1.33
CA PHE A 188 15.99 -2.88 -0.12
C PHE A 188 15.81 -1.51 -0.77
N GLY A 189 16.66 -1.24 -1.77
CA GLY A 189 16.68 0.01 -2.52
C GLY A 189 17.47 1.13 -1.83
N ASP A 190 18.18 1.90 -2.65
CA ASP A 190 19.07 3.00 -2.21
C ASP A 190 18.37 4.37 -2.23
N TYR A 191 17.06 4.41 -1.97
CA TYR A 191 16.32 5.67 -1.89
C TYR A 191 16.39 6.22 -0.46
N ASP A 192 16.77 7.48 -0.28
CA ASP A 192 16.92 8.09 1.05
C ASP A 192 15.55 8.29 1.73
N VAL A 193 15.24 7.37 2.64
CA VAL A 193 14.05 7.37 3.51
C VAL A 193 14.43 7.70 4.96
N SER A 194 15.61 8.29 5.19
CA SER A 194 16.16 8.42 6.54
C SER A 194 15.16 9.09 7.49
N PRO A 195 14.74 8.40 8.57
CA PRO A 195 13.87 8.95 9.59
C PRO A 195 14.45 10.19 10.28
N ALA A 196 15.78 10.37 10.20
CA ALA A 196 16.48 11.55 10.70
C ALA A 196 16.13 12.83 9.93
N SER A 197 15.41 12.73 8.82
CA SER A 197 14.88 13.87 8.07
C SER A 197 13.57 14.42 8.66
N PHE A 198 12.99 13.78 9.68
CA PHE A 198 11.73 14.20 10.29
C PHE A 198 11.96 14.91 11.64
N THR A 199 11.34 16.07 11.81
CA THR A 199 11.48 16.93 12.99
C THR A 199 10.90 16.30 14.26
N LYS A 200 9.82 15.51 14.12
CA LYS A 200 9.15 14.78 15.21
C LYS A 200 8.51 13.51 14.65
N LEU A 201 9.03 12.35 15.04
CA LEU A 201 8.55 11.03 14.63
C LEU A 201 7.90 10.34 15.82
N SER A 202 6.69 9.81 15.65
CA SER A 202 6.03 8.90 16.59
C SER A 202 5.96 7.51 15.94
N SER A 203 6.34 6.43 16.62
CA SER A 203 6.35 5.12 15.99
C SER A 203 5.11 4.32 16.37
N PHE A 204 4.36 3.80 15.39
CA PHE A 204 3.27 2.84 15.59
C PHE A 204 3.77 1.44 15.21
N LEU A 205 3.92 0.56 16.20
CA LEU A 205 4.31 -0.82 15.99
C LEU A 205 3.06 -1.70 16.07
N ASP A 206 2.58 -2.16 14.91
CA ASP A 206 1.57 -3.21 14.77
C ASP A 206 2.30 -4.50 14.40
N GLU A 207 3.04 -5.09 15.35
CA GLU A 207 3.64 -6.39 15.12
C GLU A 207 2.54 -7.46 15.17
N GLU A 208 2.03 -7.85 14.00
CA GLU A 208 1.26 -9.09 13.86
C GLU A 208 2.08 -10.31 14.32
N SER A 209 3.42 -10.21 14.38
CA SER A 209 4.35 -11.27 14.78
C SER A 209 4.46 -11.52 16.29
N GLY A 210 3.90 -10.68 17.15
CA GLY A 210 3.61 -11.05 18.53
C GLY A 210 4.81 -11.29 19.45
N GLU A 211 5.89 -10.52 19.34
CA GLU A 211 6.82 -10.44 20.47
C GLU A 211 6.24 -9.49 21.54
N PRO A 212 6.22 -9.89 22.82
CA PRO A 212 5.78 -9.02 23.89
C PRO A 212 6.71 -7.80 23.97
N VAL A 213 6.19 -6.62 23.67
CA VAL A 213 6.96 -5.40 23.89
C VAL A 213 7.05 -5.16 25.40
N ASP A 214 8.25 -5.36 25.93
CA ASP A 214 8.58 -5.09 27.33
C ASP A 214 8.39 -3.57 27.62
N PRO A 215 7.46 -3.19 28.51
CA PRO A 215 7.25 -1.79 28.91
C PRO A 215 8.52 -1.10 29.44
N SER A 216 9.52 -1.86 29.90
CA SER A 216 10.82 -1.31 30.30
C SER A 216 11.54 -0.61 29.13
N LEU A 217 11.24 -0.99 27.88
CA LEU A 217 11.81 -0.39 26.67
C LEU A 217 11.31 1.04 26.44
N ILE A 218 10.16 1.43 27.01
CA ILE A 218 9.59 2.77 26.92
C ILE A 218 10.56 3.83 27.50
N ALA A 219 11.31 3.47 28.55
CA ALA A 219 12.34 4.36 29.11
C ALA A 219 13.37 4.79 28.06
N TYR A 220 13.68 3.89 27.11
CA TYR A 220 14.71 4.07 26.08
C TYR A 220 14.15 4.64 24.77
N ALA A 221 12.82 4.71 24.61
CA ALA A 221 12.20 5.30 23.44
C ALA A 221 12.57 6.79 23.29
N LYS A 222 13.15 7.15 22.15
CA LYS A 222 13.51 8.54 21.82
C LYS A 222 12.34 9.36 21.25
N SER A 223 11.23 8.69 20.96
CA SER A 223 10.01 9.20 20.35
C SER A 223 8.77 8.67 21.08
N ASN A 224 7.61 9.28 20.83
CA ASN A 224 6.33 8.71 21.24
C ASN A 224 6.13 7.37 20.53
N LEU A 225 5.82 6.31 21.27
CA LEU A 225 5.62 4.97 20.76
C LEU A 225 4.18 4.56 21.06
N ILE A 226 3.48 4.03 20.06
CA ILE A 226 2.21 3.34 20.23
C ILE A 226 2.45 1.90 19.78
N VAL A 227 2.08 0.96 20.63
CA VAL A 227 2.36 -0.46 20.41
C VAL A 227 1.07 -1.23 20.60
N ARG A 228 0.74 -2.07 19.63
CA ARG A 228 -0.29 -3.09 19.84
C ARG A 228 0.31 -4.25 20.63
N THR A 229 -0.34 -4.63 21.71
CA THR A 229 0.07 -5.76 22.54
C THR A 229 -1.00 -6.84 22.56
N ARG A 230 -0.65 -8.04 23.01
CA ARG A 230 -1.58 -9.18 23.07
C ARG A 230 -1.93 -9.55 24.52
N PRO A 231 -3.11 -10.15 24.75
CA PRO A 231 -3.52 -10.57 26.09
C PRO A 231 -2.56 -11.55 26.76
N GLU A 232 -1.75 -12.30 26.01
CA GLU A 232 -0.83 -13.30 26.60
C GLU A 232 0.42 -12.68 27.26
N ASN A 233 0.62 -11.37 27.15
CA ASN A 233 1.71 -10.68 27.85
C ASN A 233 1.32 -10.48 29.32
N ASP A 234 2.14 -10.96 30.27
CA ASP A 234 1.87 -10.87 31.71
C ASP A 234 1.47 -9.46 32.16
N PHE A 235 2.17 -8.43 31.66
CA PHE A 235 1.85 -7.03 31.96
C PHE A 235 0.45 -6.62 31.47
N VAL A 236 0.04 -7.14 30.32
CA VAL A 236 -1.27 -6.85 29.72
C VAL A 236 -2.37 -7.65 30.42
N SER A 237 -2.10 -8.92 30.74
CA SER A 237 -3.00 -9.77 31.52
C SER A 237 -3.37 -9.09 32.83
N GLU A 238 -2.39 -8.57 33.58
CA GLU A 238 -2.63 -7.84 34.84
C GLU A 238 -3.55 -6.62 34.65
N ILE A 239 -3.37 -5.88 33.55
CA ILE A 239 -4.20 -4.71 33.25
C ILE A 239 -5.60 -5.11 32.80
N ILE A 240 -5.74 -6.19 32.02
CA ILE A 240 -7.03 -6.74 31.61
C ILE A 240 -7.80 -7.24 32.84
N GLU A 241 -7.16 -8.00 33.73
CA GLU A 241 -7.78 -8.47 34.99
C GLU A 241 -8.25 -7.29 35.85
N LYS A 242 -7.46 -6.21 35.90
CA LYS A 242 -7.85 -4.99 36.62
C LYS A 242 -9.04 -4.26 35.99
N ALA A 243 -9.12 -4.25 34.66
CA ALA A 243 -10.18 -3.58 33.91
C ALA A 243 -11.44 -4.42 33.73
N GLU A 244 -11.37 -5.75 33.91
CA GLU A 244 -12.48 -6.69 33.73
C GLU A 244 -13.79 -6.23 34.41
N PRO A 245 -13.78 -5.73 35.67
CA PRO A 245 -15.01 -5.31 36.34
C PRO A 245 -15.66 -4.07 35.72
N THR A 246 -14.89 -3.24 35.01
CA THR A 246 -15.29 -1.93 34.47
C THR A 246 -15.36 -1.92 32.94
N MET A 247 -14.95 -3.00 32.27
CA MET A 247 -14.85 -3.09 30.81
C MET A 247 -16.15 -2.83 30.05
N THR A 248 -17.31 -3.10 30.65
CA THR A 248 -18.63 -2.86 30.01
C THR A 248 -19.37 -1.67 30.60
N ASN A 249 -18.71 -0.87 31.45
CA ASN A 249 -19.31 0.31 32.05
C ASN A 249 -19.68 1.32 30.94
N PRO A 250 -20.94 1.80 30.87
CA PRO A 250 -21.35 2.83 29.92
C PRO A 250 -20.46 4.09 29.93
N GLU A 251 -19.84 4.43 31.07
CA GLU A 251 -18.90 5.56 31.16
C GLU A 251 -17.64 5.37 30.29
N ASN A 252 -17.27 4.12 30.02
CA ASN A 252 -16.14 3.74 29.17
C ASN A 252 -16.54 3.62 27.69
N TYR A 253 -17.84 3.73 27.35
CA TYR A 253 -18.30 3.62 25.96
C TYR A 253 -17.87 4.82 25.12
N ARG A 254 -17.19 4.57 24.00
CA ARG A 254 -16.75 5.55 23.02
C ARG A 254 -17.04 5.06 21.61
N THR A 255 -17.28 6.01 20.71
CA THR A 255 -17.32 5.71 19.27
C THR A 255 -16.07 6.30 18.63
N LEU A 256 -15.14 5.43 18.22
CA LEU A 256 -13.93 5.83 17.51
C LEU A 256 -14.02 5.36 16.06
N PHE A 257 -13.85 6.29 15.11
CA PHE A 257 -13.93 6.00 13.68
C PHE A 257 -15.22 5.28 13.25
N GLY A 258 -16.34 5.56 13.93
CA GLY A 258 -17.64 4.91 13.69
C GLY A 258 -17.78 3.51 14.33
N ILE A 259 -16.75 3.03 15.03
CA ILE A 259 -16.76 1.74 15.72
C ILE A 259 -17.08 1.97 17.21
N PRO A 260 -18.13 1.35 17.75
CA PRO A 260 -18.43 1.41 19.18
C PRO A 260 -17.47 0.52 19.96
N LEU A 261 -16.80 1.09 20.95
CA LEU A 261 -15.77 0.45 21.78
C LEU A 261 -15.96 0.85 23.23
N PHE A 262 -15.60 -0.03 24.16
CA PHE A 262 -15.39 0.36 25.55
C PHE A 262 -13.89 0.56 25.77
N ILE A 263 -13.52 1.74 26.25
CA ILE A 263 -12.13 2.16 26.38
C ILE A 263 -11.89 2.62 27.81
N GLU A 264 -10.89 2.02 28.43
CA GLU A 264 -10.34 2.46 29.70
C GLU A 264 -8.85 2.72 29.50
N THR A 265 -8.27 3.67 30.24
CA THR A 265 -6.88 4.06 30.05
C THR A 265 -6.19 4.17 31.40
N TYR A 266 -5.08 3.46 31.54
CA TYR A 266 -4.26 3.45 32.74
C TYR A 266 -2.96 4.20 32.47
N MET A 267 -2.71 5.25 33.24
CA MET A 267 -1.46 6.00 33.16
C MET A 267 -0.43 5.36 34.10
N HIS A 268 0.72 5.02 33.53
CA HIS A 268 1.87 4.49 34.26
C HIS A 268 3.09 5.40 34.11
N HIS A 269 4.00 5.29 35.08
CA HIS A 269 5.28 6.01 35.07
C HIS A 269 6.42 5.00 35.13
N VAL A 270 7.29 5.00 34.13
CA VAL A 270 8.52 4.21 34.10
C VAL A 270 9.68 5.15 33.82
N ASN A 271 10.67 5.17 34.73
CA ASN A 271 11.87 6.00 34.63
C ASN A 271 11.61 7.48 34.29
N GLY A 272 10.56 8.08 34.89
CA GLY A 272 10.20 9.49 34.70
C GLY A 272 9.43 9.80 33.41
N LYS A 273 9.20 8.81 32.54
CA LYS A 273 8.34 8.93 31.36
C LYS A 273 6.94 8.40 31.64
N LYS A 274 5.94 9.07 31.07
CA LYS A 274 4.54 8.63 31.11
C LYS A 274 4.27 7.71 29.94
N PHE A 275 3.51 6.66 30.20
CA PHE A 275 2.87 5.89 29.14
C PHE A 275 1.45 5.51 29.55
N TYR A 276 0.66 5.19 28.54
CA TYR A 276 -0.75 4.86 28.70
C TYR A 276 -0.97 3.46 28.13
N VAL A 277 -1.75 2.66 28.85
CA VAL A 277 -2.24 1.35 28.41
C VAL A 277 -3.76 1.41 28.38
#